data_AF-A0A225D1Q7-F1
#
_entry.id   AF-A0A225D1Q7-F1
#
_cell.length_a   1.000
_cell.length_b   1.000
_cell.length_c   1.000
_cell.angle_alpha   90.00
_cell.angle_beta   90.00
_cell.angle_gamma   90.00
#
_symmetry.space_group_name_H-M   'P 1'
#
loop_
_entity.id
_entity.type
_entity.pdbx_description
1 polymer ?
#
loop_
_entity_poly.entity_id
_entity_poly.type
_entity_poly.pdbx_seq_one_letter_code
_entity_poly.pdbx_strand_id
1 'polypeptide(L)' 'MAPWQFETSDEADEFCREIMHEILARFPPLSEVQAIGLINRLWRGDPFTDELDLRYHRPPEVWAEHIHDFVPELIRRHGP' A
#
# COMPACT_ATOMS: atom_id res chain seq x y z
N MET A 1 -10.39 8.53 10.53
CA MET A 1 -10.80 7.69 9.40
C MET A 1 -9.56 7.31 8.64
N ALA A 2 -9.43 6.04 8.28
CA ALA A 2 -8.32 5.55 7.49
C ALA A 2 -8.32 6.18 6.07
N PRO A 3 -7.15 6.40 5.43
CA PRO A 3 -7.07 7.01 4.10
C PRO A 3 -7.35 6.01 2.95
N TRP A 4 -7.82 4.80 3.29
CA TRP A 4 -8.03 3.70 2.34
C TRP A 4 -9.31 3.87 1.54
N GLN A 5 -9.26 3.54 0.24
CA GLN A 5 -10.41 3.55 -0.68
C GLN A 5 -11.10 2.17 -0.77
N PHE A 6 -10.99 1.39 0.29
CA PHE A 6 -11.60 0.08 0.49
C PHE A 6 -11.92 -0.04 1.98
N GLU A 7 -12.91 -0.87 2.32
CA GLU A 7 -13.26 -1.13 3.71
C GLU A 7 -12.13 -1.89 4.40
N THR A 8 -11.80 -1.52 5.62
CA THR A 8 -10.76 -2.16 6.43
C THR A 8 -11.29 -2.51 7.80
N SER A 9 -10.90 -3.67 8.33
CA SER A 9 -10.90 -3.91 9.78
C SER A 9 -9.80 -3.08 10.46
N ASP A 10 -9.79 -3.05 11.80
CA ASP A 10 -8.73 -2.36 12.55
C ASP A 10 -7.35 -3.01 12.28
N GLU A 11 -7.29 -4.35 12.23
CA GLU A 11 -6.06 -5.09 11.90
C GLU A 11 -5.59 -4.81 10.46
N ALA A 12 -6.52 -4.71 9.50
CA ALA A 12 -6.17 -4.35 8.13
C ALA A 12 -5.69 -2.90 8.01
N ASP A 13 -6.24 -1.96 8.78
CA ASP A 13 -5.74 -0.58 8.84
C ASP A 13 -4.29 -0.56 9.32
N GLU A 14 -3.98 -1.26 10.41
CA GLU A 14 -2.63 -1.38 10.95
C GLU A 14 -1.66 -1.99 9.91
N PHE A 15 -2.05 -3.09 9.28
CA PHE A 15 -1.23 -3.75 8.26
C PHE A 15 -1.00 -2.85 7.03
N CYS A 16 -2.01 -2.10 6.57
CA CYS A 16 -1.84 -1.12 5.50
C CYS A 16 -0.88 0.02 5.89
N ARG A 17 -0.87 0.45 7.16
CA ARG A 17 0.12 1.44 7.66
C ARG A 17 1.52 0.88 7.68
N GLU A 18 1.72 -0.38 8.06
CA GLU A 18 3.02 -1.04 8.02
C GLU A 18 3.56 -1.09 6.59
N ILE A 19 2.72 -1.47 5.62
CA ILE A 19 3.08 -1.45 4.20
C ILE A 19 3.45 -0.04 3.75
N MET A 20 2.65 0.97 4.13
CA MET A 20 2.94 2.37 3.80
C MET A 20 4.30 2.81 4.36
N HIS A 21 4.61 2.46 5.61
CA HIS A 21 5.90 2.75 6.23
C HIS A 21 7.05 2.05 5.49
N GLU A 22 6.89 0.78 5.12
CA GLU A 22 7.88 0.05 4.31
C GLU A 22 8.09 0.69 2.94
N ILE A 23 7.02 1.16 2.27
CA ILE A 23 7.13 1.90 1.00
C ILE A 23 7.97 3.18 1.20
N LEU A 24 7.66 3.99 2.23
CA LEU A 24 8.37 5.24 2.48
C LEU A 24 9.84 5.03 2.88
N ALA A 25 10.12 3.96 3.64
CA ALA A 25 11.48 3.62 4.07
C ALA A 25 12.35 3.15 2.89
N ARG A 26 11.77 2.36 1.97
CA ARG A 26 12.48 1.74 0.83
C ARG A 26 12.54 2.64 -0.40
N PHE A 27 11.54 3.51 -0.58
CA PHE A 27 11.42 4.40 -1.72
C PHE A 27 11.32 5.87 -1.26
N PRO A 28 12.42 6.47 -0.75
CA PRO A 28 12.42 7.82 -0.18
C PRO A 28 11.88 8.97 -1.05
N PRO A 29 11.93 8.95 -2.40
CA PRO A 29 11.30 10.04 -3.17
C PRO A 29 9.76 10.01 -3.11
N LEU A 30 9.15 8.96 -2.56
CA LEU A 30 7.71 8.91 -2.38
C LEU A 30 7.27 9.65 -1.12
N SER A 31 6.25 10.47 -1.27
CA SER A 31 5.49 11.06 -0.17
C SER A 31 4.45 10.06 0.36
N GLU A 32 3.97 10.31 1.59
CA GLU A 32 2.88 9.54 2.20
C GLU A 32 1.64 9.47 1.30
N VAL A 33 1.26 10.59 0.68
CA VAL A 33 0.13 10.66 -0.28
C VAL A 33 0.34 9.74 -1.47
N GLN A 34 1.58 9.66 -1.99
CA GLN A 34 1.89 8.75 -3.09
C GLN A 34 1.83 7.29 -2.63
N ALA A 35 2.40 6.96 -1.47
CA ALA A 35 2.36 5.60 -0.91
C ALA A 35 0.91 5.11 -0.70
N ILE A 36 0.07 5.95 -0.07
CA ILE A 36 -1.37 5.69 0.07
C ILE A 36 -2.04 5.50 -1.29
N GLY A 37 -1.71 6.35 -2.27
CA GLY A 37 -2.22 6.25 -3.63
C GLY A 37 -1.87 4.93 -4.31
N LEU A 38 -0.68 4.39 -4.08
CA LEU A 38 -0.24 3.10 -4.62
C LEU A 38 -1.02 1.93 -3.99
N ILE A 39 -1.16 1.91 -2.67
CA ILE A 39 -1.94 0.89 -1.94
C ILE A 39 -3.39 0.92 -2.41
N ASN A 40 -4.01 2.11 -2.42
CA ASN A 40 -5.38 2.31 -2.90
C ASN A 40 -5.54 1.87 -4.34
N ARG A 41 -4.57 2.14 -5.22
CA ARG A 41 -4.67 1.71 -6.62
C ARG A 41 -4.71 0.18 -6.77
N LEU A 42 -3.97 -0.54 -5.94
CA LEU A 42 -3.91 -1.99 -6.01
C LEU A 42 -5.16 -2.66 -5.41
N TRP A 43 -5.68 -2.12 -4.31
CA TRP A 43 -6.73 -2.79 -3.50
C TRP A 43 -8.09 -2.08 -3.48
N ARG A 44 -8.26 -0.96 -4.20
CA ARG A 44 -9.55 -0.27 -4.27
C ARG A 44 -10.64 -1.21 -4.80
N GLY A 45 -11.75 -1.24 -4.05
CA GLY A 45 -12.92 -2.04 -4.39
C GLY A 45 -12.85 -3.49 -3.89
N ASP A 46 -11.79 -3.87 -3.19
CA ASP A 46 -11.63 -5.19 -2.57
C ASP A 46 -11.55 -5.06 -1.04
N PRO A 47 -12.68 -5.24 -0.32
CA PRO A 47 -12.74 -5.10 1.14
C PRO A 47 -11.66 -5.92 1.82
N PHE A 48 -10.96 -5.32 2.78
CA PHE A 48 -9.91 -5.96 3.58
C PHE A 48 -10.38 -6.07 5.03
N THR A 49 -11.36 -6.94 5.28
CA THR A 49 -12.05 -7.04 6.57
C THR A 49 -12.04 -8.43 7.18
N ASP A 50 -11.56 -9.44 6.45
CA ASP A 50 -11.49 -10.83 6.90
C ASP A 50 -10.15 -11.11 7.61
N GLU A 51 -10.19 -11.75 8.78
CA GLU A 51 -9.01 -12.17 9.55
C GLU A 51 -8.16 -13.22 8.80
N LEU A 52 -8.78 -13.98 7.89
CA LEU A 52 -8.10 -15.00 7.06
C LEU A 52 -7.78 -14.50 5.65
N ASP A 53 -7.82 -13.18 5.43
CA ASP A 53 -7.54 -12.61 4.12
C ASP A 53 -6.17 -13.04 3.61
N LEU A 54 -6.14 -13.44 2.33
CA LEU A 54 -4.90 -13.90 1.71
C LEU A 54 -3.83 -12.82 1.76
N ARG A 55 -4.14 -11.52 1.78
CA ARG A 55 -3.12 -10.46 1.87
C ARG A 55 -2.17 -10.63 3.06
N TYR A 56 -2.62 -11.19 4.18
CA TYR A 56 -1.78 -11.48 5.35
C TYR A 56 -0.74 -12.60 5.13
N HIS A 57 -0.84 -13.40 4.07
CA HIS A 57 0.14 -14.48 3.80
C HIS A 57 1.55 -13.97 3.46
N ARG A 58 1.68 -12.67 3.17
CA ARG A 58 2.95 -12.01 2.88
C ARG A 58 3.18 -10.92 3.90
N PRO A 59 4.43 -10.72 4.34
CA PRO A 59 4.74 -9.66 5.25
C PRO A 59 4.70 -8.28 4.54
N PRO A 60 4.57 -7.17 5.28
CA PRO A 60 4.42 -5.82 4.71
C PRO A 60 5.53 -5.44 3.72
N GLU A 61 6.77 -5.84 3.98
CA GLU A 61 7.92 -5.57 3.12
C GLU A 61 7.76 -6.13 1.70
N VAL A 62 7.19 -7.33 1.58
CA VAL A 62 6.97 -7.99 0.28
C VAL A 62 5.87 -7.27 -0.48
N TRP A 63 4.85 -6.77 0.22
CA TRP A 63 3.82 -5.93 -0.40
C TRP A 63 4.36 -4.59 -0.85
N ALA A 64 5.24 -3.95 -0.07
CA ALA A 64 5.86 -2.67 -0.46
C ALA A 64 6.62 -2.80 -1.79
N GLU A 65 7.42 -3.85 -1.96
CA GLU A 65 8.12 -4.16 -3.21
C GLU A 65 7.12 -4.42 -4.36
N HIS A 66 6.15 -5.30 -4.13
CA HIS A 66 5.17 -5.66 -5.14
C HIS A 66 4.34 -4.46 -5.62
N ILE A 67 3.90 -3.60 -4.70
CA ILE A 67 3.11 -2.41 -4.98
C ILE A 67 3.91 -1.40 -5.79
N HIS A 68 5.19 -1.18 -5.45
CA HIS A 68 6.06 -0.29 -6.20
C HIS A 68 6.28 -0.80 -7.63
N ASP A 69 6.57 -2.09 -7.81
CA ASP A 69 6.83 -2.69 -9.11
C ASP A 69 5.58 -2.78 -10.00
N PHE A 70 4.40 -2.96 -9.39
CA PHE A 70 3.12 -3.01 -10.07
C PHE A 70 2.68 -1.63 -10.64
N VAL A 71 3.33 -0.53 -10.24
CA VAL A 71 3.04 0.81 -10.76
C VAL A 71 4.21 1.33 -11.61
N PRO A 72 4.44 0.76 -12.82
CA PRO A 72 5.65 1.03 -13.62
C PRO A 72 5.72 2.42 -14.27
N GLU A 73 4.77 3.33 -14.06
CA GLU A 73 4.65 4.54 -14.89
C GLU A 73 4.72 5.90 -14.19
N LEU A 74 4.75 5.99 -12.85
CA LEU A 74 4.63 7.28 -12.17
C LEU A 74 5.98 7.95 -11.82
N ILE A 75 7.05 7.19 -11.57
CA ILE A 75 8.34 7.79 -11.21
C ILE A 75 9.11 8.29 -12.46
N ARG A 76 8.87 7.72 -13.64
CA ARG A 76 9.54 8.19 -14.88
C ARG A 76 8.98 9.51 -15.44
N ARG A 77 7.82 9.99 -14.97
CA ARG A 77 7.21 11.25 -15.44
C ARG A 77 7.52 12.46 -14.56
N HIS A 78 8.10 12.27 -13.38
CA HIS A 78 8.46 13.34 -12.44
C HIS A 78 9.88 13.19 -11.87
N GLY A 79 10.85 12.82 -12.71
CA GLY A 79 12.26 13.14 -12.47
C GLY A 79 12.53 14.63 -12.79
N PRO A 80 13.52 15.26 -12.13
CA PRO A 80 13.78 16.71 -12.19
C PRO A 80 14.04 17.24 -13.61
#